data_AF-A0AAV7YXP8-F1
#
_entry.id   AF-A0AAV7YXP8-F1
#
_cell.length_a   1.000
_cell.length_b   1.000
_cell.length_c   1.000
_cell.angle_alpha   90.00
_cell.angle_beta   90.00
_cell.angle_gamma   90.00
#
_symmetry.space_group_name_H-M   'P 1'
#
loop_
_entity.id
_entity.type
_entity.pdbx_description
1 polymer ?
#
loop_
_entity_poly.entity_id
_entity_poly.type
_entity_poly.pdbx_seq_one_letter_code
_entity_poly.pdbx_strand_id
1 'polypeptide(L)'
;MSDTKWTAKYVSSLFNESSSQGWSTEETQVLRECIRRYGYSCWETIMKKNLIPGKTHSQLYHHSMRLCGQQSLYLYKGIHFDVNHLYLENLNKTGKNIKRKAGMIIKEKEMMTKEQKGEKITDLVKQYELSSKSIKDTKILRLKNSGNYKQIFKRRLMLLKMLQKVQKLRKQKEKEQGIEEEKEREEEKKQETETTKEESTETKKPKIPEIQEEDNKMDIIENKPEDKKESNKEITKVKEIKFEKIQLKQEKSEKDQVVEHEVKKRRIKKEKQNKIGLKEETNPTIKKEETNTTIKKETKPTIKKEEKQVLKKEQKQVLKKEETEMDIIKKEDNLQKN
;
A
#
# COMPACT_ATOMS: atom_id res chain seq x y z
N MET A 1 13.90 33.22 31.79
CA MET A 1 13.86 32.28 30.65
C MET A 1 15.10 32.56 29.82
N SER A 2 16.13 31.74 29.98
CA SER A 2 17.45 31.93 29.38
C SER A 2 17.47 31.33 27.98
N ASP A 3 17.58 32.19 26.96
CA ASP A 3 17.87 31.81 25.59
C ASP A 3 19.30 31.28 25.50
N THR A 4 19.45 29.97 25.70
CA THR A 4 20.73 29.29 25.48
C THR A 4 21.00 29.27 23.97
N LYS A 5 21.89 30.16 23.50
CA LYS A 5 22.46 30.12 22.15
C LYS A 5 23.30 28.84 22.01
N TRP A 6 22.72 27.79 21.44
CA TRP A 6 23.39 26.52 21.18
C TRP A 6 24.39 26.66 20.02
N THR A 7 25.67 26.47 20.29
CA THR A 7 26.74 26.47 19.29
C THR A 7 26.69 25.22 18.43
N ALA A 8 26.11 25.37 17.24
CA ALA A 8 25.90 24.38 16.20
C ALA A 8 27.20 23.91 15.50
N LYS A 9 28.17 23.33 16.21
CA LYS A 9 29.46 22.98 15.60
C LYS A 9 29.52 21.60 14.93
N TYR A 10 28.49 20.73 15.02
CA TYR A 10 28.66 19.34 14.53
C TYR A 10 27.56 18.70 13.68
N VAL A 11 26.56 19.42 13.16
CA VAL A 11 25.55 18.74 12.32
C VAL A 11 24.96 19.56 11.17
N SER A 12 25.71 20.45 10.53
CA SER A 12 25.18 21.24 9.40
C SER A 12 24.73 20.42 8.18
N SER A 13 25.17 19.16 8.03
CA SER A 13 24.83 18.30 6.88
C SER A 13 23.57 17.45 7.09
N LEU A 14 23.36 16.94 8.32
CA LEU A 14 22.13 16.19 8.65
C LEU A 14 20.97 17.13 9.00
N PHE A 15 21.30 18.32 9.54
CA PHE A 15 20.42 19.47 9.67
C PHE A 15 20.53 20.40 8.47
N ASN A 16 20.57 19.83 7.28
CA ASN A 16 19.95 20.53 6.18
C ASN A 16 18.44 20.66 6.50
N GLU A 17 18.11 21.64 7.35
CA GLU A 17 16.92 22.48 7.22
C GLU A 17 16.87 23.13 5.83
N SER A 18 17.91 22.98 4.99
CA SER A 18 17.74 22.87 3.55
C SER A 18 16.80 21.70 3.22
N SER A 19 15.50 21.94 3.45
CA SER A 19 14.36 21.30 2.82
C SER A 19 14.70 19.90 2.32
N SER A 20 14.53 18.87 3.15
CA SER A 20 14.20 17.56 2.61
C SER A 20 13.09 17.82 1.59
N GLN A 21 13.41 17.75 0.30
CA GLN A 21 12.78 18.58 -0.74
C GLN A 21 11.26 18.66 -0.50
N GLY A 22 10.82 19.82 -0.02
CA GLY A 22 9.42 20.05 0.32
C GLY A 22 8.98 19.92 1.79
N TRP A 23 9.83 20.05 2.82
CA TRP A 23 9.38 20.36 4.21
C TRP A 23 9.80 21.77 4.63
N SER A 24 8.84 22.55 5.11
CA SER A 24 9.12 23.85 5.75
C SER A 24 9.34 23.71 7.26
N THR A 25 9.99 24.71 7.86
CA THR A 25 10.19 24.81 9.31
C THR A 25 8.85 24.88 10.05
N GLU A 26 7.87 25.59 9.48
CA GLU A 26 6.51 25.66 10.03
C GLU A 26 5.81 24.30 10.01
N GLU A 27 5.81 23.59 8.88
CA GLU A 27 5.23 22.23 8.78
C GLU A 27 5.88 21.26 9.78
N THR A 28 7.19 21.39 9.96
CA THR A 28 7.95 20.59 10.91
C THR A 28 7.54 20.90 12.35
N GLN A 29 7.37 22.17 12.69
CA GLN A 29 6.86 22.56 14.00
C GLN A 29 5.45 22.03 14.22
N VAL A 30 4.56 22.17 13.24
CA VAL A 30 3.20 21.63 13.31
C VAL A 30 3.20 20.12 13.51
N LEU A 31 4.10 19.38 12.86
CA LEU A 31 4.23 17.94 13.10
C LEU A 31 4.64 17.60 14.54
N ARG A 32 5.58 18.35 15.12
CA ARG A 32 5.98 18.19 16.53
C ARG A 32 4.80 18.43 17.47
N GLU A 33 4.05 19.50 17.26
CA GLU A 33 2.84 19.81 18.05
C GLU A 33 1.74 18.75 17.85
N CYS A 34 1.59 18.21 16.64
CA CYS A 34 0.63 17.13 16.38
C CYS A 34 0.98 15.84 17.12
N ILE A 35 2.27 15.45 17.15
CA ILE A 35 2.73 14.28 17.90
C ILE A 35 2.49 14.50 19.40
N ARG A 36 2.77 15.70 19.91
CA ARG A 36 2.51 16.09 21.30
C ARG A 36 1.02 16.04 21.66
N ARG A 37 0.14 16.45 20.75
CA ARG A 37 -1.31 16.56 20.99
C ARG A 37 -2.09 15.27 20.77
N TYR A 38 -1.73 14.48 19.76
CA TYR A 38 -2.49 13.29 19.32
C TYR A 38 -1.76 11.98 19.54
N GLY A 39 -0.46 12.04 19.86
CA GLY A 39 0.40 10.87 20.00
C GLY A 39 1.04 10.48 18.67
N TYR A 40 2.17 9.81 18.78
CA TYR A 40 2.87 9.30 17.60
C TYR A 40 2.05 8.21 16.88
N SER A 41 2.14 8.15 15.56
CA SER A 41 1.33 7.26 14.69
C SER A 41 -0.13 7.66 14.45
N CYS A 42 -0.61 8.78 14.98
CA CYS A 42 -1.97 9.30 14.72
C CYS A 42 -2.09 10.10 13.42
N TRP A 43 -1.47 9.60 12.35
CA TRP A 43 -1.33 10.26 11.06
C TRP A 43 -2.67 10.53 10.37
N GLU A 44 -3.62 9.61 10.47
CA GLU A 44 -4.96 9.82 9.93
C GLU A 44 -5.67 11.04 10.52
N THR A 45 -5.51 11.28 11.83
CA THR A 45 -6.12 12.44 12.49
C THR A 45 -5.50 13.74 11.98
N ILE A 46 -4.18 13.76 11.78
CA ILE A 46 -3.46 14.91 11.22
C ILE A 46 -3.94 15.20 9.80
N MET A 47 -4.09 14.15 8.97
CA MET A 47 -4.55 14.28 7.58
C MET A 47 -6.02 14.69 7.48
N LYS A 48 -6.91 14.06 8.26
CA LYS A 48 -8.36 14.38 8.30
C LYS A 48 -8.63 15.82 8.72
N LYS A 49 -7.82 16.34 9.65
CA LYS A 49 -7.89 17.74 10.09
C LYS A 49 -7.10 18.71 9.20
N ASN A 50 -6.48 18.20 8.13
CA ASN A 50 -5.69 18.95 7.17
C ASN A 50 -4.64 19.88 7.82
N LEU A 51 -3.97 19.40 8.88
CA LEU A 51 -3.02 20.23 9.64
C LEU A 51 -1.69 20.43 8.90
N ILE A 52 -1.29 19.45 8.08
CA ILE A 52 -0.09 19.50 7.25
C ILE A 52 -0.47 19.10 5.82
N PRO A 53 -1.06 20.02 5.05
CA PRO A 53 -1.62 19.74 3.74
C PRO A 53 -0.56 19.17 2.77
N GLY A 54 -0.99 18.21 1.95
CA GLY A 54 -0.15 17.64 0.89
C GLY A 54 0.91 16.66 1.34
N LYS A 55 1.08 16.44 2.64
CA LYS A 55 1.92 15.35 3.15
C LYS A 55 1.14 14.04 3.17
N THR A 56 1.79 13.01 2.66
CA THR A 56 1.32 11.63 2.74
C THR A 56 1.68 11.02 4.10
N HIS A 57 0.98 9.93 4.45
CA HIS A 57 1.28 9.11 5.62
C HIS A 57 2.75 8.69 5.71
N SER A 58 3.33 8.24 4.60
CA SER A 58 4.74 7.84 4.52
C SER A 58 5.68 9.02 4.77
N GLN A 59 5.40 10.21 4.22
CA GLN A 59 6.21 11.40 4.48
C GLN A 59 6.16 11.81 5.96
N LEU A 60 4.99 11.79 6.60
CA LEU A 60 4.84 12.07 8.04
C LEU A 60 5.66 11.09 8.89
N TYR A 61 5.58 9.80 8.56
CA TYR A 61 6.34 8.74 9.23
C TYR A 61 7.86 8.91 9.04
N HIS A 62 8.34 9.10 7.81
CA HIS A 62 9.77 9.27 7.56
C HIS A 62 10.34 10.55 8.16
N HIS A 63 9.58 11.65 8.13
CA HIS A 63 10.02 12.90 8.72
C HIS A 63 10.10 12.79 10.25
N SER A 64 9.10 12.19 10.91
CA SER A 64 9.14 11.98 12.35
C SER A 64 10.30 11.09 12.82
N MET A 65 10.69 10.07 12.06
CA MET A 65 11.91 9.29 12.34
C MET A 65 13.18 10.15 12.34
N ARG A 66 13.31 11.06 11.36
CA ARG A 66 14.43 12.00 11.29
C ARG A 66 14.40 12.98 12.47
N LEU A 67 13.23 13.54 12.77
CA LEU A 67 13.06 14.47 13.89
C LEU A 67 13.38 13.83 15.23
N CYS A 68 13.09 12.55 15.43
CA CYS A 68 13.44 11.84 16.66
C CYS A 68 14.88 11.28 16.66
N GLY A 69 15.59 11.31 15.53
CA GLY A 69 16.95 10.76 15.41
C GLY A 69 17.04 9.23 15.46
N GLN A 70 15.98 8.50 15.11
CA GLN A 70 15.96 7.03 15.13
C GLN A 70 15.16 6.43 13.97
N GLN A 71 15.65 5.32 13.40
CA GLN A 71 15.08 4.67 12.21
C GLN A 71 13.81 3.84 12.49
N SER A 72 13.46 3.63 13.76
CA SER A 72 12.25 2.90 14.12
C SER A 72 11.63 3.56 15.35
N LEU A 73 10.35 3.87 15.23
CA LEU A 73 9.54 4.48 16.28
C LEU A 73 8.32 3.63 16.62
N TYR A 74 8.31 2.35 16.23
CA TYR A 74 7.15 1.48 16.37
C TYR A 74 6.68 1.36 17.84
N LEU A 75 7.63 1.33 18.79
CA LEU A 75 7.33 1.26 20.23
C LEU A 75 6.67 2.54 20.78
N TYR A 76 6.81 3.66 20.07
CA TYR A 76 6.25 4.94 20.49
C TYR A 76 4.80 5.12 20.02
N LYS A 77 4.20 4.12 19.38
CA LYS A 77 2.83 4.21 18.83
C LYS A 77 1.83 4.59 19.93
N GLY A 78 1.17 5.74 19.76
CA GLY A 78 0.18 6.29 20.67
C GLY A 78 0.72 7.13 21.83
N ILE A 79 2.05 7.19 22.02
CA ILE A 79 2.68 7.96 23.10
C ILE A 79 2.72 9.45 22.71
N HIS A 80 2.37 10.32 23.66
CA HIS A 80 2.47 11.78 23.53
C HIS A 80 3.79 12.24 24.16
N PHE A 81 4.77 12.62 23.35
CA PHE A 81 6.09 13.01 23.84
C PHE A 81 6.61 14.26 23.13
N ASP A 82 7.60 14.91 23.76
CA ASP A 82 8.34 15.99 23.12
C ASP A 82 9.43 15.44 22.19
N VAL A 83 9.26 15.69 20.89
CA VAL A 83 10.15 15.22 19.83
C VAL A 83 11.57 15.75 20.01
N ASN A 84 11.72 17.01 20.42
CA ASN A 84 13.04 17.63 20.59
C ASN A 84 13.80 17.00 21.76
N HIS A 85 13.11 16.72 22.87
CA HIS A 85 13.70 16.04 24.01
C HIS A 85 14.22 14.65 23.63
N LEU A 86 13.39 13.84 22.97
CA LEU A 86 13.79 12.50 22.49
C LEU A 86 14.95 12.58 21.49
N TYR A 87 14.96 13.58 20.63
CA TYR A 87 16.07 13.81 19.69
C TYR A 87 17.39 14.06 20.42
N LEU A 88 17.39 14.98 21.39
CA LEU A 88 18.60 15.32 22.16
C LEU A 88 19.13 14.12 22.94
N GLU A 89 18.25 13.34 23.56
CA GLU A 89 18.65 12.09 24.21
C GLU A 89 19.24 11.10 23.20
N ASN A 90 18.60 10.94 22.04
CA ASN A 90 19.12 10.08 20.98
C ASN A 90 20.41 10.61 20.36
N LEU A 91 20.68 11.91 20.40
CA LEU A 91 21.94 12.49 19.97
C LEU A 91 23.06 12.15 20.97
N ASN A 92 22.78 12.30 22.25
CA ASN A 92 23.73 12.05 23.35
C ASN A 92 24.01 10.56 23.59
N LYS A 93 23.15 9.67 23.09
CA LYS A 93 23.38 8.22 23.12
C LYS A 93 24.63 7.83 22.33
N THR A 94 25.69 7.48 23.07
CA THR A 94 26.96 6.93 22.56
C THR A 94 27.26 5.58 23.21
N GLY A 95 27.86 4.63 22.48
CA GLY A 95 28.28 3.35 23.05
C GLY A 95 28.59 2.29 21.99
N LYS A 96 29.29 1.21 22.38
CA LYS A 96 29.69 0.12 21.48
C LYS A 96 28.51 -0.55 20.76
N ASN A 97 27.33 -0.56 21.40
CA ASN A 97 26.12 -1.21 20.88
C ASN A 97 25.23 -0.27 20.05
N ILE A 98 25.59 1.01 19.91
CA ILE A 98 24.75 2.00 19.24
C ILE A 98 25.23 2.20 17.81
N LYS A 99 24.55 1.54 16.87
CA LYS A 99 24.81 1.67 15.43
C LYS A 99 23.97 2.82 14.86
N ARG A 100 24.57 3.65 14.00
CA ARG A 100 23.89 4.75 13.30
C ARG A 100 23.94 4.56 11.78
N LYS A 101 22.87 4.92 11.07
CA LYS A 101 22.85 5.02 9.60
C LYS A 101 22.14 6.29 9.19
N ALA A 102 22.84 7.12 8.42
CA ALA A 102 22.44 8.49 8.10
C ALA A 102 22.13 9.29 9.39
N GLY A 103 23.03 9.22 10.37
CA GLY A 103 22.93 9.91 11.66
C GLY A 103 21.84 9.42 12.63
N MET A 104 20.90 8.59 12.18
CA MET A 104 19.84 8.02 13.01
C MET A 104 20.26 6.70 13.67
N ILE A 105 19.81 6.48 14.91
CA ILE A 105 19.99 5.20 15.61
C ILE A 105 19.25 4.09 14.86
N ILE A 106 19.95 2.99 14.57
CA ILE A 106 19.38 1.78 13.98
C ILE A 106 19.03 0.83 15.12
N LYS A 107 17.81 0.29 15.11
CA LYS A 107 17.45 -0.78 16.01
C LYS A 107 18.16 -2.07 15.59
N GLU A 108 18.85 -2.71 16.52
CA GLU A 108 19.42 -4.03 16.30
C GLU A 108 18.30 -5.05 16.00
N LYS A 109 18.57 -6.01 15.10
CA LYS A 109 17.54 -6.86 14.46
C LYS A 109 16.86 -7.87 15.40
N GLU A 110 17.12 -7.81 16.69
CA GLU A 110 16.56 -8.77 17.63
C GLU A 110 15.04 -8.64 17.70
N MET A 111 14.37 -9.74 17.38
CA MET A 111 12.91 -9.85 17.39
C MET A 111 12.45 -9.95 18.84
N MET A 112 11.99 -8.84 19.40
CA MET A 112 11.43 -8.83 20.75
C MET A 112 10.12 -9.61 20.80
N THR A 113 9.93 -10.40 21.86
CA THR A 113 8.68 -11.11 22.13
C THR A 113 7.55 -10.12 22.42
N LYS A 114 6.29 -10.58 22.38
CA LYS A 114 5.11 -9.73 22.65
C LYS A 114 5.15 -9.13 24.07
N GLU A 115 5.61 -9.91 25.04
CA GLU A 115 5.76 -9.51 26.45
C GLU A 115 6.84 -8.43 26.61
N GLN A 116 8.04 -8.67 26.08
CA GLN A 116 9.13 -7.68 26.08
C GLN A 116 8.74 -6.37 25.38
N LYS A 117 7.91 -6.45 24.34
CA LYS A 117 7.36 -5.27 23.67
C LYS A 117 6.43 -4.50 24.59
N GLY A 118 5.56 -5.21 25.33
CA GLY A 118 4.66 -4.62 26.33
C GLY A 118 5.42 -3.88 27.42
N GLU A 119 6.41 -4.54 28.03
CA GLU A 119 7.26 -3.96 29.08
C GLU A 119 8.02 -2.71 28.59
N LYS A 120 8.63 -2.78 27.40
CA LYS A 120 9.29 -1.62 26.81
C LYS A 120 8.33 -0.48 26.52
N ILE A 121 7.10 -0.77 26.10
CA ILE A 121 6.09 0.28 25.90
C ILE A 121 5.73 0.91 27.25
N THR A 122 5.55 0.13 28.32
CA THR A 122 5.25 0.68 29.65
C THR A 122 6.38 1.54 30.18
N ASP A 123 7.63 1.16 29.97
CA ASP A 123 8.80 1.95 30.37
C ASP A 123 8.87 3.26 29.58
N LEU A 124 8.63 3.21 28.27
CA LEU A 124 8.61 4.40 27.41
C LEU A 124 7.46 5.34 27.78
N VAL A 125 6.27 4.82 28.09
CA VAL A 125 5.15 5.63 28.57
C VAL A 125 5.55 6.32 29.88
N LYS A 126 6.15 5.59 30.82
CA LYS A 126 6.60 6.17 32.09
C LYS A 126 7.66 7.27 31.89
N GLN A 127 8.57 7.09 30.93
CA GLN A 127 9.67 8.03 30.68
C GLN A 127 9.24 9.26 29.88
N TYR A 128 8.44 9.09 28.83
CA TYR A 128 8.21 10.15 27.83
C TYR A 128 6.78 10.66 27.74
N GLU A 129 5.79 9.96 28.31
CA GLU A 129 4.39 10.40 28.21
C GLU A 129 4.22 11.74 28.93
N LEU A 130 3.71 12.71 28.20
CA LEU A 130 3.42 14.02 28.73
C LEU A 130 2.18 14.00 29.62
N SER A 131 2.14 14.92 30.59
CA SER A 131 0.95 15.07 31.43
C SER A 131 -0.28 15.43 30.58
N SER A 132 -1.45 14.96 30.99
CA SER A 132 -2.69 15.25 30.26
C SER A 132 -3.00 16.74 30.14
N LYS A 133 -2.51 17.55 31.09
CA LYS A 133 -2.58 19.03 31.02
C LYS A 133 -1.71 19.56 29.88
N SER A 134 -0.44 19.17 29.83
CA SER A 134 0.47 19.56 28.74
C SER A 134 -0.05 19.13 27.37
N ILE A 135 -0.64 17.95 27.26
CA ILE A 135 -1.25 17.46 26.01
C ILE A 135 -2.41 18.37 25.59
N LYS A 136 -3.28 18.78 26.52
CA LYS A 136 -4.44 19.66 26.21
C LYS A 136 -4.02 21.08 25.85
N ASP A 137 -3.03 21.61 26.57
CA ASP A 137 -2.52 22.98 26.40
C ASP A 137 -1.70 23.15 25.12
N THR A 138 -1.28 22.04 24.50
CA THR A 138 -0.57 22.03 23.22
C THR A 138 -1.40 22.69 22.11
N LYS A 139 -1.00 23.90 21.72
CA LYS A 139 -1.62 24.66 20.63
C LYS A 139 -0.98 24.30 19.30
N ILE A 140 -1.74 23.64 18.43
CA ILE A 140 -1.30 23.34 17.07
C ILE A 140 -1.47 24.60 16.21
N LEU A 141 -0.36 25.13 15.70
CA LEU A 141 -0.36 26.22 14.73
C LEU A 141 -1.00 25.76 13.42
N ARG A 142 -1.96 26.53 12.90
CA ARG A 142 -2.49 26.31 11.55
C ARG A 142 -1.60 27.02 10.54
N LEU A 143 -1.19 26.31 9.50
CA LEU A 143 -0.35 26.87 8.43
C LEU A 143 -1.18 27.85 7.59
N LYS A 144 -0.79 29.14 7.59
CA LYS A 144 -1.51 30.23 6.90
C LYS A 144 -1.49 30.07 5.37
N ASN A 145 -0.42 29.51 4.82
CA ASN A 145 -0.21 29.39 3.37
C ASN A 145 -0.74 28.08 2.75
N SER A 146 -1.73 27.45 3.37
CA SER A 146 -2.42 26.29 2.78
C SER A 146 -3.18 26.62 1.48
N GLY A 147 -3.26 27.90 1.07
CA GLY A 147 -3.96 28.35 -0.14
C GLY A 147 -3.50 27.65 -1.43
N ASN A 148 -2.20 27.29 -1.54
CA ASN A 148 -1.72 26.55 -2.71
C ASN A 148 -2.10 25.05 -2.65
N TYR A 149 -2.43 24.52 -1.47
CA TYR A 149 -2.86 23.13 -1.37
C TYR A 149 -4.16 22.86 -2.11
N LYS A 150 -5.13 23.79 -2.05
CA LYS A 150 -6.35 23.66 -2.84
C LYS A 150 -6.04 23.57 -4.33
N GLN A 151 -5.04 24.32 -4.82
CA GLN A 151 -4.60 24.24 -6.21
C GLN A 151 -3.88 22.93 -6.51
N ILE A 152 -2.96 22.48 -5.64
CA ILE A 152 -2.27 21.20 -5.78
C ILE A 152 -3.27 20.04 -5.78
N PHE A 153 -4.25 20.06 -4.88
CA PHE A 153 -5.31 19.07 -4.80
C PHE A 153 -6.19 19.11 -6.06
N LYS A 154 -6.62 20.30 -6.52
CA LYS A 154 -7.35 20.45 -7.78
C LYS A 154 -6.56 19.88 -8.96
N ARG A 155 -5.25 20.16 -9.05
CA ARG A 155 -4.35 19.61 -10.08
C ARG A 155 -4.25 18.09 -9.99
N ARG A 156 -4.12 17.54 -8.79
CA ARG A 156 -4.07 16.09 -8.55
C ARG A 156 -5.38 15.40 -8.95
N LEU A 157 -6.51 15.96 -8.56
CA LEU A 157 -7.84 15.46 -8.90
C LEU A 157 -8.06 15.51 -10.43
N MET A 158 -7.65 16.59 -11.08
CA MET A 158 -7.68 16.72 -12.53
C MET A 158 -6.82 15.66 -13.21
N LEU A 159 -5.60 15.43 -12.71
CA LEU A 159 -4.69 14.40 -13.22
C LEU A 159 -5.28 12.99 -13.08
N LEU A 160 -5.94 12.70 -11.95
CA LEU A 160 -6.65 11.43 -11.74
C LEU A 160 -7.81 11.23 -12.71
N LYS A 161 -8.63 12.27 -12.95
CA LYS A 161 -9.69 12.24 -13.97
C LYS A 161 -9.12 12.01 -15.38
N MET A 162 -8.01 12.66 -15.71
CA MET A 162 -7.31 12.45 -16.99
C MET A 162 -6.79 11.02 -17.12
N LEU A 163 -6.16 10.46 -16.09
CA LEU A 163 -5.68 9.07 -16.09
C LEU A 163 -6.82 8.07 -16.27
N GLN A 164 -7.98 8.30 -15.63
CA GLN A 164 -9.15 7.47 -15.84
C GLN A 164 -9.69 7.56 -17.27
N LYS A 165 -9.69 8.75 -17.86
CA LYS A 165 -10.07 8.94 -19.28
C LYS A 165 -9.14 8.18 -20.20
N VAL A 166 -7.82 8.27 -19.99
CA VAL A 166 -6.81 7.52 -20.76
C VAL A 166 -7.02 6.01 -20.62
N GLN A 167 -7.31 5.51 -19.42
CA GLN A 167 -7.61 4.09 -19.22
C GLN A 167 -8.90 3.62 -19.90
N LYS A 168 -9.92 4.47 -20.01
CA LYS A 168 -11.16 4.17 -20.75
C LYS A 168 -10.89 4.09 -22.24
N LEU A 169 -10.17 5.07 -22.79
CA LEU A 169 -9.77 5.11 -24.20
C LEU A 169 -8.92 3.88 -24.57
N ARG A 170 -7.96 3.48 -23.71
CA ARG A 170 -7.18 2.25 -23.94
C ARG A 170 -8.06 1.00 -24.05
N LYS A 171 -9.09 0.88 -23.19
CA LYS A 171 -10.02 -0.26 -23.25
C LYS A 171 -10.94 -0.23 -24.47
N GLN A 172 -11.30 0.95 -24.96
CA GLN A 172 -12.07 1.09 -26.19
C GLN A 172 -11.23 0.64 -27.38
N LYS A 173 -9.99 1.12 -27.46
CA LYS A 173 -9.04 0.72 -28.50
C LYS A 173 -8.75 -0.79 -28.49
N GLU A 174 -8.58 -1.39 -27.31
CA GLU A 174 -8.42 -2.86 -27.17
C GLU A 174 -9.65 -3.63 -27.70
N LYS A 175 -10.86 -3.09 -27.55
CA LYS A 175 -12.08 -3.72 -28.08
C LYS A 175 -12.21 -3.55 -29.58
N GLU A 176 -11.91 -2.37 -30.09
CA GLU A 176 -11.91 -2.08 -31.54
C GLU A 176 -10.90 -2.98 -32.26
N GLN A 177 -9.69 -3.14 -31.71
CA GLN A 177 -8.70 -4.08 -32.23
C GLN A 177 -9.18 -5.53 -32.19
N GLY A 178 -9.82 -5.96 -31.09
CA GLY A 178 -10.38 -7.31 -31.00
C GLY A 178 -11.49 -7.59 -32.01
N ILE A 179 -12.32 -6.58 -32.32
CA ILE A 179 -13.37 -6.69 -33.35
C ILE A 179 -12.73 -6.77 -34.75
N GLU A 180 -11.69 -5.99 -35.00
CA GLU A 180 -10.98 -6.03 -36.29
C GLU A 180 -10.29 -7.38 -36.51
N GLU A 181 -9.59 -7.91 -35.50
CA GLU A 181 -8.99 -9.25 -35.53
C GLU A 181 -10.02 -10.38 -35.65
N GLU A 182 -11.27 -10.15 -35.26
CA GLU A 182 -12.36 -11.11 -35.42
C GLU A 182 -12.93 -11.07 -36.84
N LYS A 183 -13.10 -9.88 -37.42
CA LYS A 183 -13.48 -9.71 -38.83
C LYS A 183 -12.45 -10.29 -39.78
N GLU A 184 -11.17 -10.01 -39.57
CA GLU A 184 -10.08 -10.60 -40.38
C GLU A 184 -10.15 -12.14 -40.35
N ARG A 185 -10.38 -12.74 -39.18
CA ARG A 185 -10.57 -14.19 -39.03
C ARG A 185 -11.82 -14.73 -39.71
N GLU A 186 -12.91 -13.97 -39.74
CA GLU A 186 -14.12 -14.35 -40.48
C GLU A 186 -13.92 -14.28 -42.00
N GLU A 187 -13.13 -13.32 -42.48
CA GLU A 187 -12.76 -13.19 -43.90
C GLU A 187 -11.83 -14.32 -44.35
N GLU A 188 -10.81 -14.66 -43.56
CA GLU A 188 -9.91 -15.81 -43.81
C GLU A 188 -10.71 -17.12 -43.91
N LYS A 189 -11.66 -17.37 -42.99
CA LYS A 189 -12.51 -18.57 -43.04
C LYS A 189 -13.40 -18.64 -44.29
N LYS A 190 -13.89 -17.50 -44.78
CA LYS A 190 -14.70 -17.46 -46.01
C LYS A 190 -13.86 -17.85 -47.24
N GLN A 191 -12.62 -17.35 -47.32
CA GLN A 191 -11.70 -17.70 -48.40
C GLN A 191 -11.35 -19.20 -48.38
N GLU A 192 -11.07 -19.78 -47.21
CA GLU A 192 -10.80 -21.23 -47.07
C GLU A 192 -11.99 -22.09 -47.57
N THR A 193 -13.24 -21.69 -47.27
CA THR A 193 -14.44 -22.41 -47.73
C THR A 193 -14.70 -22.30 -49.23
N GLU A 194 -14.27 -21.23 -49.89
CA GLU A 194 -14.38 -21.09 -51.34
C GLU A 194 -13.34 -21.96 -52.06
N THR A 195 -12.09 -21.99 -51.59
CA THR A 195 -11.04 -22.86 -52.16
C THR A 195 -11.33 -24.35 -52.00
N THR A 196 -12.01 -24.77 -50.93
CA THR A 196 -12.32 -26.20 -50.72
C THR A 196 -13.46 -26.70 -51.62
N LYS A 197 -14.28 -25.81 -52.19
CA LYS A 197 -15.36 -26.19 -53.13
C LYS A 197 -14.86 -26.49 -54.54
N GLU A 198 -13.70 -25.98 -54.94
CA GLU A 198 -13.13 -26.25 -56.27
C GLU A 198 -12.31 -27.56 -56.31
N GLU A 199 -11.83 -28.06 -55.16
CA GLU A 199 -10.98 -29.26 -55.11
C GLU A 199 -11.75 -30.56 -54.77
N SER A 200 -13.08 -30.49 -54.58
CA SER A 200 -13.91 -31.67 -54.28
C SER A 200 -14.74 -32.15 -55.48
N THR A 201 -14.10 -32.31 -56.63
CA THR A 201 -14.48 -33.35 -57.59
C THR A 201 -13.39 -34.42 -57.52
N GLU A 202 -13.78 -35.67 -57.30
CA GLU A 202 -12.91 -36.86 -57.31
C GLU A 202 -12.19 -37.16 -55.98
N THR A 203 -12.84 -37.92 -55.08
CA THR A 203 -12.57 -39.36 -54.88
C THR A 203 -13.47 -39.90 -53.76
N LYS A 204 -14.21 -40.98 -54.04
CA LYS A 204 -15.00 -41.75 -53.06
C LYS A 204 -14.06 -42.50 -52.11
N LYS A 205 -14.23 -42.37 -50.80
CA LYS A 205 -13.65 -43.29 -49.78
C LYS A 205 -14.61 -43.51 -48.60
N PRO A 206 -14.44 -44.60 -47.81
CA PRO A 206 -15.53 -45.36 -47.24
C PRO A 206 -15.84 -44.97 -45.79
N LYS A 207 -17.06 -45.34 -45.42
CA LYS A 207 -17.75 -45.22 -44.13
C LYS A 207 -16.98 -45.94 -43.01
N ILE A 208 -16.61 -45.22 -41.95
CA ILE A 208 -16.12 -45.76 -40.67
C ILE A 208 -17.20 -45.55 -39.61
N PRO A 209 -17.40 -46.49 -38.66
CA PRO A 209 -18.56 -46.52 -37.77
C PRO A 209 -18.48 -45.53 -36.61
N GLU A 210 -19.68 -45.13 -36.20
CA GLU A 210 -20.09 -44.29 -35.09
C GLU A 210 -19.73 -44.94 -33.73
N ILE A 211 -18.90 -44.25 -32.93
CA ILE A 211 -18.59 -44.63 -31.55
C ILE A 211 -19.36 -43.66 -30.63
N GLN A 212 -20.23 -44.23 -29.81
CA GLN A 212 -21.03 -43.54 -28.80
C GLN A 212 -20.15 -43.25 -27.58
N GLU A 213 -20.11 -42.00 -27.12
CA GLU A 213 -19.50 -41.63 -25.83
C GLU A 213 -20.60 -41.31 -24.82
N GLU A 214 -20.55 -42.04 -23.71
CA GLU A 214 -21.50 -42.03 -22.60
C GLU A 214 -21.35 -40.80 -21.69
N ASP A 215 -22.51 -40.36 -21.18
CA ASP A 215 -22.68 -39.34 -20.16
C ASP A 215 -22.03 -39.75 -18.83
N ASN A 216 -21.10 -38.93 -18.32
CA ASN A 216 -20.60 -39.06 -16.95
C ASN A 216 -20.94 -37.81 -16.12
N LYS A 217 -21.99 -37.97 -15.30
CA LYS A 217 -22.53 -37.00 -14.34
C LYS A 217 -21.95 -37.33 -12.96
N MET A 218 -21.22 -36.42 -12.33
CA MET A 218 -20.74 -36.57 -10.95
C MET A 218 -21.28 -35.45 -10.07
N ASP A 219 -22.00 -35.87 -9.03
CA ASP A 219 -22.61 -35.05 -7.98
C ASP A 219 -21.56 -34.52 -6.99
N ILE A 220 -21.72 -33.27 -6.56
CA ILE A 220 -20.89 -32.63 -5.51
C ILE A 220 -21.74 -32.52 -4.24
N ILE A 221 -21.25 -33.16 -3.18
CA ILE A 221 -21.81 -33.21 -1.82
C ILE A 221 -21.47 -31.91 -1.06
N GLU A 222 -22.49 -31.21 -0.56
CA GLU A 222 -22.37 -30.15 0.44
C GLU A 222 -22.28 -30.75 1.86
N ASN A 223 -21.25 -30.38 2.62
CA ASN A 223 -21.19 -30.60 4.07
C ASN A 223 -21.03 -29.28 4.82
N LYS A 224 -21.95 -29.04 5.74
CA LYS A 224 -22.06 -27.90 6.65
C LYS A 224 -22.03 -28.45 8.09
N PRO A 225 -21.29 -27.84 9.02
CA PRO A 225 -21.60 -28.03 10.44
C PRO A 225 -21.94 -26.72 11.17
N GLU A 226 -22.70 -26.95 12.22
CA GLU A 226 -23.47 -26.04 13.07
C GLU A 226 -22.62 -25.36 14.16
N ASP A 227 -23.04 -24.15 14.54
CA ASP A 227 -22.57 -23.44 15.73
C ASP A 227 -23.43 -23.82 16.95
N LYS A 228 -22.78 -24.09 18.10
CA LYS A 228 -23.41 -24.10 19.42
C LYS A 228 -22.91 -22.95 20.29
N LYS A 229 -23.91 -22.38 20.97
CA LYS A 229 -23.92 -21.24 21.88
C LYS A 229 -23.18 -21.52 23.18
N GLU A 230 -22.65 -20.47 23.81
CA GLU A 230 -22.59 -20.40 25.26
C GLU A 230 -22.68 -18.97 25.77
N SER A 231 -23.41 -18.80 26.88
CA SER A 231 -23.85 -17.55 27.46
C SER A 231 -23.26 -17.33 28.86
N ASN A 232 -23.09 -16.05 29.18
CA ASN A 232 -23.14 -15.41 30.49
C ASN A 232 -21.98 -15.60 31.49
N LYS A 233 -21.19 -14.52 31.62
CA LYS A 233 -20.90 -13.85 32.90
C LYS A 233 -20.59 -12.36 32.66
N GLU A 234 -21.52 -11.49 33.07
CA GLU A 234 -21.32 -10.05 33.31
C GLU A 234 -21.08 -9.93 34.81
N ILE A 235 -20.02 -9.29 35.31
CA ILE A 235 -20.09 -7.89 35.75
C ILE A 235 -18.65 -7.26 35.94
N THR A 236 -17.55 -7.93 35.57
CA THR A 236 -16.19 -7.33 35.44
C THR A 236 -15.90 -6.66 34.08
N LYS A 237 -16.86 -6.74 33.16
CA LYS A 237 -16.71 -6.52 31.72
C LYS A 237 -16.35 -5.09 31.25
N VAL A 238 -16.62 -4.01 31.99
CA VAL A 238 -16.50 -2.67 31.36
C VAL A 238 -15.03 -2.18 31.20
N LYS A 239 -14.10 -2.63 32.05
CA LYS A 239 -12.67 -2.32 31.91
C LYS A 239 -11.93 -3.33 31.02
N GLU A 240 -12.28 -4.61 31.08
CA GLU A 240 -11.78 -5.64 30.16
C GLU A 240 -12.27 -5.44 28.73
N ILE A 241 -13.53 -5.06 28.48
CA ILE A 241 -14.05 -4.81 27.12
C ILE A 241 -13.29 -3.68 26.41
N LYS A 242 -12.80 -2.67 27.13
CA LYS A 242 -11.98 -1.61 26.52
C LYS A 242 -10.59 -2.12 26.14
N PHE A 243 -10.01 -3.02 26.93
CA PHE A 243 -8.70 -3.63 26.65
C PHE A 243 -8.79 -4.71 25.56
N GLU A 244 -9.81 -5.58 25.61
CA GLU A 244 -10.12 -6.58 24.59
C GLU A 244 -10.49 -5.94 23.25
N LYS A 245 -11.28 -4.85 23.21
CA LYS A 245 -11.56 -4.15 21.93
C LYS A 245 -10.29 -3.56 21.30
N ILE A 246 -9.30 -3.19 22.11
CA ILE A 246 -8.00 -2.71 21.62
C ILE A 246 -7.16 -3.90 21.13
N GLN A 247 -7.14 -5.02 21.86
CA GLN A 247 -6.43 -6.24 21.44
C GLN A 247 -7.06 -6.89 20.19
N LEU A 248 -8.38 -7.03 20.11
CA LEU A 248 -9.07 -7.55 18.92
C LEU A 248 -8.84 -6.68 17.68
N LYS A 249 -8.76 -5.36 17.86
CA LYS A 249 -8.48 -4.43 16.76
C LYS A 249 -7.01 -4.51 16.33
N GLN A 250 -6.09 -4.83 17.25
CA GLN A 250 -4.69 -5.13 16.94
C GLN A 250 -4.57 -6.47 16.21
N GLU A 251 -5.20 -7.54 16.70
CA GLU A 251 -5.19 -8.87 16.08
C GLU A 251 -5.82 -8.89 14.69
N LYS A 252 -6.91 -8.14 14.48
CA LYS A 252 -7.52 -8.00 13.15
C LYS A 252 -6.57 -7.27 12.19
N SER A 253 -5.91 -6.21 12.66
CA SER A 253 -4.90 -5.49 11.85
C SER A 253 -3.62 -6.31 11.59
N GLU A 254 -3.30 -7.27 12.47
CA GLU A 254 -2.16 -8.18 12.31
C GLU A 254 -2.50 -9.32 11.35
N LYS A 255 -3.71 -9.90 11.43
CA LYS A 255 -4.18 -10.88 10.43
C LYS A 255 -4.20 -10.27 9.03
N ASP A 256 -4.66 -9.03 8.89
CA ASP A 256 -4.65 -8.32 7.61
C ASP A 256 -3.22 -8.07 7.08
N GLN A 257 -2.25 -7.78 7.98
CA GLN A 257 -0.84 -7.59 7.62
C GLN A 257 -0.10 -8.91 7.31
N VAL A 258 -0.44 -10.00 7.99
CA VAL A 258 0.11 -11.34 7.72
C VAL A 258 -0.35 -11.80 6.34
N VAL A 259 -1.62 -11.59 5.99
CA VAL A 259 -2.15 -11.87 4.64
C VAL A 259 -1.43 -11.01 3.59
N GLU A 260 -1.22 -9.71 3.83
CA GLU A 260 -0.50 -8.83 2.89
C GLU A 260 0.97 -9.24 2.70
N HIS A 261 1.64 -9.66 3.79
CA HIS A 261 3.03 -10.12 3.74
C HIS A 261 3.18 -11.48 3.05
N GLU A 262 2.21 -12.39 3.22
CA GLU A 262 2.19 -13.68 2.53
C GLU A 262 1.92 -13.50 1.03
N VAL A 263 1.03 -12.58 0.66
CA VAL A 263 0.81 -12.17 -0.73
C VAL A 263 2.09 -11.58 -1.36
N LYS A 264 2.83 -10.73 -0.63
CA LYS A 264 4.13 -10.20 -1.10
C LYS A 264 5.19 -11.29 -1.26
N LYS A 265 5.28 -12.26 -0.33
CA LYS A 265 6.18 -13.41 -0.45
C LYS A 265 5.86 -14.26 -1.69
N ARG A 266 4.58 -14.52 -1.96
CA ARG A 266 4.14 -15.24 -3.17
C ARG A 266 4.49 -14.48 -4.45
N ARG A 267 4.42 -13.14 -4.42
CA ARG A 267 4.81 -12.28 -5.56
C ARG A 267 6.30 -12.34 -5.87
N ILE A 268 7.15 -12.23 -4.84
CA ILE A 268 8.61 -12.30 -4.98
C ILE A 268 9.07 -13.69 -5.44
N LYS A 269 8.44 -14.77 -4.95
CA LYS A 269 8.74 -16.15 -5.38
C LYS A 269 8.42 -16.36 -6.86
N LYS A 270 7.29 -15.83 -7.35
CA LYS A 270 6.91 -15.87 -8.78
C LYS A 270 7.82 -15.04 -9.67
N GLU A 271 8.24 -13.87 -9.21
CA GLU A 271 9.14 -12.98 -9.97
C GLU A 271 10.55 -13.59 -10.12
N LYS A 272 11.02 -14.32 -9.10
CA LYS A 272 12.26 -15.12 -9.19
C LYS A 272 12.12 -16.31 -10.15
N GLN A 273 10.98 -16.99 -10.17
CA GLN A 273 10.74 -18.10 -11.11
C GLN A 273 10.67 -17.62 -12.56
N ASN A 274 10.04 -16.47 -12.83
CA ASN A 274 10.01 -15.88 -14.17
C ASN A 274 11.36 -15.34 -14.66
N LYS A 275 12.27 -14.95 -13.76
CA LYS A 275 13.63 -14.50 -14.12
C LYS A 275 14.61 -15.64 -14.43
N ILE A 276 14.29 -16.86 -14.01
CA ILE A 276 15.14 -18.04 -14.27
C ILE A 276 14.85 -18.63 -15.66
N GLY A 277 13.66 -18.39 -16.24
CA GLY A 277 13.31 -18.84 -17.59
C GLY A 277 13.66 -17.89 -18.74
N LEU A 278 14.52 -16.89 -18.53
CA LEU A 278 14.79 -15.82 -19.52
C LEU A 278 16.30 -15.51 -19.68
N LYS A 279 17.14 -16.50 -19.42
CA LYS A 279 18.61 -16.40 -19.58
C LYS A 279 19.20 -17.59 -20.33
N GLU A 280 18.63 -17.98 -21.46
CA GLU A 280 19.38 -18.64 -22.53
C GLU A 280 18.89 -18.03 -23.86
N GLU A 281 19.82 -17.86 -24.81
CA GLU A 281 19.68 -17.32 -26.18
C GLU A 281 20.10 -15.86 -26.44
N THR A 282 21.40 -15.69 -26.69
CA THR A 282 22.06 -14.98 -27.83
C THR A 282 23.55 -15.37 -27.75
N ASN A 283 24.30 -15.87 -28.74
CA ASN A 283 24.31 -15.72 -30.19
C ASN A 283 25.13 -16.90 -30.85
N PRO A 284 25.15 -17.06 -32.20
CA PRO A 284 25.50 -18.31 -32.90
C PRO A 284 26.89 -18.34 -33.57
N THR A 285 27.34 -19.54 -33.96
CA THR A 285 28.24 -19.77 -35.11
C THR A 285 27.91 -21.13 -35.78
N ILE A 286 27.26 -21.04 -36.95
CA ILE A 286 27.33 -21.89 -38.17
C ILE A 286 27.49 -23.43 -37.99
N LYS A 287 26.46 -24.21 -38.36
CA LYS A 287 26.40 -25.09 -39.55
C LYS A 287 25.09 -25.89 -39.59
N LYS A 288 24.65 -26.16 -40.83
CA LYS A 288 23.43 -26.85 -41.27
C LYS A 288 23.27 -28.23 -40.64
N GLU A 289 22.02 -28.62 -40.35
CA GLU A 289 21.34 -29.78 -40.94
C GLU A 289 19.90 -29.88 -40.43
N GLU A 290 19.07 -30.46 -41.29
CA GLU A 290 17.61 -30.56 -41.22
C GLU A 290 17.15 -31.52 -40.11
N THR A 291 16.01 -31.23 -39.47
CA THR A 291 14.95 -32.23 -39.16
C THR A 291 13.75 -31.58 -38.48
N ASN A 292 12.58 -31.98 -38.96
CA ASN A 292 11.24 -31.66 -38.44
C ASN A 292 11.05 -32.08 -36.98
N THR A 293 10.40 -31.24 -36.17
CA THR A 293 9.60 -31.72 -35.02
C THR A 293 8.51 -30.72 -34.63
N THR A 294 7.29 -31.23 -34.65
CA THR A 294 6.02 -30.61 -34.25
C THR A 294 6.00 -30.30 -32.75
N ILE A 295 5.78 -29.03 -32.37
CA ILE A 295 5.57 -28.62 -30.96
C ILE A 295 4.15 -28.08 -30.78
N LYS A 296 3.41 -28.77 -29.89
CA LYS A 296 2.04 -28.46 -29.46
C LYS A 296 1.97 -27.11 -28.72
N LYS A 297 1.03 -26.26 -29.13
CA LYS A 297 0.58 -25.07 -28.39
C LYS A 297 -0.37 -25.51 -27.27
N GLU A 298 0.07 -25.45 -26.02
CA GLU A 298 -0.81 -25.52 -24.85
C GLU A 298 -1.06 -24.15 -24.22
N THR A 299 -2.29 -24.03 -23.74
CA THR A 299 -3.06 -22.86 -23.34
C THR A 299 -2.69 -22.32 -21.95
N LYS A 300 -2.72 -20.98 -21.77
CA LYS A 300 -3.00 -20.36 -20.46
C LYS A 300 -3.38 -18.87 -20.53
N PRO A 301 -4.66 -18.52 -20.26
CA PRO A 301 -5.02 -17.14 -19.92
C PRO A 301 -6.04 -17.04 -18.77
N THR A 302 -5.66 -17.37 -17.52
CA THR A 302 -6.61 -17.24 -16.38
C THR A 302 -6.14 -16.29 -15.28
N ILE A 303 -4.83 -16.08 -15.11
CA ILE A 303 -4.29 -15.32 -13.96
C ILE A 303 -4.37 -13.78 -14.15
N LYS A 304 -4.49 -13.27 -15.39
CA LYS A 304 -4.54 -11.80 -15.65
C LYS A 304 -5.87 -11.13 -15.27
N LYS A 305 -6.95 -11.88 -15.06
CA LYS A 305 -8.27 -11.29 -14.74
C LYS A 305 -8.38 -10.81 -13.29
N GLU A 306 -7.80 -11.53 -12.33
CA GLU A 306 -7.89 -11.18 -10.90
C GLU A 306 -7.08 -9.92 -10.54
N GLU A 307 -5.82 -9.80 -11.02
CA GLU A 307 -5.00 -8.60 -10.77
C GLU A 307 -5.63 -7.33 -11.38
N LYS A 308 -6.23 -7.43 -12.58
CA LYS A 308 -6.95 -6.31 -13.20
C LYS A 308 -8.22 -5.91 -12.42
N GLN A 309 -8.85 -6.82 -11.68
CA GLN A 309 -10.03 -6.50 -10.86
C GLN A 309 -9.65 -5.81 -9.54
N VAL A 310 -8.57 -6.24 -8.88
CA VAL A 310 -8.11 -5.63 -7.61
C VAL A 310 -7.70 -4.18 -7.82
N LEU A 311 -6.89 -3.90 -8.85
CA LEU A 311 -6.44 -2.53 -9.16
C LEU A 311 -7.61 -1.57 -9.49
N LYS A 312 -8.67 -2.08 -10.14
CA LYS A 312 -9.89 -1.29 -10.41
C LYS A 312 -10.65 -0.95 -9.13
N LYS A 313 -10.73 -1.88 -8.17
CA LYS A 313 -11.42 -1.64 -6.89
C LYS A 313 -10.68 -0.58 -6.06
N GLU A 314 -9.35 -0.65 -5.99
CA GLU A 314 -8.53 0.33 -5.27
C GLU A 314 -8.64 1.73 -5.88
N GLN A 315 -8.51 1.87 -7.21
CA GLN A 315 -8.63 3.17 -7.88
C GLN A 315 -10.01 3.82 -7.68
N LYS A 316 -11.09 3.01 -7.67
CA LYS A 316 -12.45 3.50 -7.42
C LYS A 316 -12.65 3.93 -5.96
N GLN A 317 -12.01 3.27 -5.00
CA GLN A 317 -12.03 3.67 -3.59
C GLN A 317 -11.25 4.97 -3.35
N VAL A 318 -10.09 5.14 -3.98
CA VAL A 318 -9.30 6.38 -3.88
C VAL A 318 -10.09 7.58 -4.42
N LEU A 319 -10.75 7.44 -5.57
CA LEU A 319 -11.54 8.54 -6.13
C LEU A 319 -12.71 8.96 -5.22
N LYS A 320 -13.46 7.99 -4.69
CA LYS A 320 -14.57 8.27 -3.77
C LYS A 320 -14.09 8.99 -2.51
N LYS A 321 -12.91 8.62 -2.00
CA LYS A 321 -12.30 9.26 -0.83
C LYS A 321 -11.88 10.70 -1.12
N GLU A 322 -11.30 10.96 -2.30
CA GLU A 322 -10.91 12.32 -2.70
C GLU A 322 -12.14 13.22 -3.00
N GLU A 323 -13.22 12.66 -3.56
CA GLU A 323 -14.49 13.39 -3.76
C GLU A 323 -15.14 13.80 -2.44
N THR A 324 -15.17 12.89 -1.46
CA THR A 324 -15.70 13.20 -0.12
C THR A 324 -14.86 14.23 0.63
N GLU A 325 -13.53 14.22 0.49
CA GLU A 325 -12.66 15.27 1.03
C GLU A 325 -12.96 16.65 0.41
N MET A 326 -13.25 16.72 -0.90
CA MET A 326 -13.62 17.99 -1.56
C MET A 326 -14.93 18.58 -1.05
N ASP A 327 -15.92 17.75 -0.79
CA ASP A 327 -17.21 18.23 -0.30
C ASP A 327 -17.10 18.74 1.15
N ILE A 328 -16.20 18.17 1.95
CA ILE A 328 -15.86 18.70 3.28
C ILE A 328 -15.21 20.08 3.15
N ILE A 329 -14.20 20.22 2.27
CA ILE A 329 -13.51 21.50 2.04
C ILE A 329 -14.48 22.60 1.59
N LYS A 330 -15.41 22.29 0.69
CA LYS A 330 -16.43 23.26 0.24
C LYS A 330 -17.37 23.70 1.36
N LYS A 331 -17.76 22.76 2.25
CA LYS A 331 -18.61 23.09 3.40
C LYS A 331 -17.89 23.99 4.40
N GLU A 332 -16.60 23.74 4.66
CA GLU A 332 -15.78 24.61 5.52
C GLU A 332 -15.62 26.02 4.94
N ASP A 333 -15.46 26.15 3.62
CA ASP A 333 -15.37 27.46 2.95
C ASP A 333 -16.67 28.28 3.06
N ASN A 334 -17.83 27.62 3.05
CA ASN A 334 -19.11 28.30 3.25
C ASN A 334 -19.32 28.72 4.70
N LEU A 335 -18.81 27.95 5.66
CA LEU A 335 -18.85 28.26 7.09
C LEU A 335 -17.92 29.43 7.49
N GLN A 336 -16.90 29.75 6.69
CA GLN A 336 -16.00 30.89 6.94
C GLN A 336 -16.48 32.20 6.30
N LYS A 337 -17.46 32.14 5.40
CA LYS A 337 -18.02 33.32 4.71
C LYS A 337 -19.25 33.90 5.41
N ASN A 338 -19.88 33.12 6.28
CA ASN A 338 -20.92 33.56 7.21
C ASN A 338 -20.27 33.80 8.58
#